data_AF-A0A0R0BRI6-F1
#
_entry.id   AF-A0A0R0BRI6-F1
#
_cell.length_a   1.000
_cell.length_b   1.000
_cell.length_c   1.000
_cell.angle_alpha   90.00
_cell.angle_beta   90.00
_cell.angle_gamma   90.00
#
_symmetry.space_group_name_H-M   'P 1'
#
loop_
_entity.id
_entity.type
_entity.pdbx_description
1 polymer ?
#
loop_
_entity_poly.entity_id
_entity_poly.type
_entity_poly.pdbx_seq_one_letter_code
_entity_poly.pdbx_strand_id
1 'polypeptide(L)'
;MIRSMTAWAGGERSTAWGTLSCELRSVNHRFLEIGLRLPDDLRAAEAALRERISVRLNRGKIDAVLRLRAPEGSTALAINHALVEQLGDLAGQLRERFPAMTVSLTELLQYPGVVRGEAVDPLALQTQALALLDEVLDGFIAAREREGEKLAAAIAERVDGIERIAGQVRELIPAIREGQRAKLAARLADLPHPVDPGRAEAELVLWLQKLDVDEELDRLASHITEIRRVLRSREPVGRRLDFLLQEFNREANTTGSKSVDSRTSNAAVELKVLIDQIREQVQNIE
;
A
#
# COMPACT_ATOMS: atom_id res chain seq x y z
N MET A 1 3.59 11.37 8.51
CA MET A 1 2.13 11.23 8.30
C MET A 1 1.94 9.92 7.62
N ILE A 2 0.96 9.14 8.07
CA ILE A 2 0.61 7.85 7.48
C ILE A 2 0.28 8.06 6.00
N ARG A 3 0.85 7.23 5.13
CA ARG A 3 0.54 7.25 3.69
C ARG A 3 0.00 5.89 3.27
N SER A 4 -0.97 5.88 2.38
CA SER A 4 -1.40 4.64 1.72
C SER A 4 -0.27 4.11 0.82
N MET A 5 -0.16 2.79 0.67
CA MET A 5 0.74 2.15 -0.29
C MET A 5 0.17 2.04 -1.71
N THR A 6 -1.11 2.34 -1.89
CA THR A 6 -1.81 2.35 -3.18
C THR A 6 -2.26 3.75 -3.56
N ALA A 7 -1.98 4.16 -4.78
CA ALA A 7 -2.48 5.40 -5.36
C ALA A 7 -2.42 5.36 -6.88
N TRP A 8 -3.17 6.29 -7.49
CA TRP A 8 -3.07 6.62 -8.90
C TRP A 8 -3.01 8.14 -9.04
N ALA A 9 -2.19 8.62 -9.97
CA ALA A 9 -2.20 9.99 -10.42
C ALA A 9 -1.90 10.04 -11.92
N GLY A 10 -2.46 11.04 -12.60
CA GLY A 10 -2.19 11.29 -14.01
C GLY A 10 -2.15 12.78 -14.27
N GLY A 11 -1.40 13.15 -15.30
CA GLY A 11 -1.30 14.52 -15.78
C GLY A 11 -0.94 14.55 -17.25
N GLU A 12 -1.29 15.65 -17.90
CA GLU A 12 -0.97 15.89 -19.30
C GLU A 12 -0.39 17.30 -19.45
N ARG A 13 0.52 17.45 -20.41
CA ARG A 13 1.17 18.70 -20.74
C ARG A 13 1.25 18.83 -22.26
N SER A 14 0.80 19.97 -22.78
CA SER A 14 1.02 20.33 -24.18
C SER A 14 2.48 20.76 -24.39
N THR A 15 3.12 20.19 -25.40
CA THR A 15 4.49 20.49 -25.81
C THR A 15 4.52 20.82 -27.31
N ALA A 16 5.66 21.31 -27.80
CA ALA A 16 5.86 21.56 -29.24
C ALA A 16 5.68 20.29 -30.09
N TRP A 17 5.99 19.12 -29.53
CA TRP A 17 5.92 17.82 -30.21
C TRP A 17 4.60 17.07 -29.98
N GLY A 18 3.62 17.72 -29.34
CA GLY A 18 2.32 17.15 -29.03
C GLY A 18 2.00 17.08 -27.54
N THR A 19 1.00 16.28 -27.18
CA THR A 19 0.54 16.12 -25.80
C THR A 19 1.32 15.02 -25.10
N LEU A 20 2.11 15.40 -24.10
CA LEU A 20 2.81 14.48 -23.22
C LEU A 20 1.92 14.13 -22.04
N SER A 21 1.61 12.85 -21.86
CA SER A 21 0.85 12.33 -20.72
C SER A 21 1.75 11.49 -19.81
N CYS A 22 1.53 11.58 -18.50
CA CYS A 22 2.19 10.77 -17.48
C CYS A 22 1.14 10.17 -16.55
N GLU A 23 1.22 8.86 -16.32
CA GLU A 23 0.42 8.14 -15.34
C GLU A 23 1.33 7.43 -14.34
N LEU A 24 1.00 7.53 -13.05
CA LEU A 24 1.63 6.78 -11.95
C LEU A 24 0.60 5.87 -11.29
N ARG A 25 0.96 4.60 -11.07
CA ARG A 25 0.22 3.63 -10.26
C ARG A 25 1.14 3.05 -9.20
N SER A 26 0.65 2.84 -7.98
CA SER A 26 1.36 2.02 -6.99
C SER A 26 0.54 0.86 -6.43
N VAL A 27 1.28 -0.18 -6.10
CA VAL A 27 0.80 -1.31 -5.29
C VAL A 27 1.74 -1.58 -4.11
N ASN A 28 1.22 -2.23 -3.09
CA ASN A 28 2.02 -2.63 -1.92
C ASN A 28 3.15 -3.58 -2.36
N HIS A 29 4.37 -3.19 -2.06
CA HIS A 29 5.56 -4.01 -2.25
C HIS A 29 6.57 -3.71 -1.13
N ARG A 30 7.40 -4.69 -0.78
CA ARG A 30 8.36 -4.57 0.34
C ARG A 30 9.46 -3.54 0.05
N PHE A 31 9.91 -3.48 -1.20
CA PHE A 31 10.97 -2.59 -1.66
C PHE A 31 10.42 -1.63 -2.72
N LEU A 32 11.13 -0.53 -2.94
CA LEU A 32 10.84 0.34 -4.06
C LEU A 32 11.23 -0.37 -5.36
N GLU A 33 10.24 -0.65 -6.21
CA GLU A 33 10.45 -1.14 -7.57
C GLU A 33 9.83 -0.14 -8.54
N ILE A 34 10.59 0.31 -9.54
CA ILE A 34 10.14 1.33 -10.49
C ILE A 34 10.08 0.70 -11.89
N GLY A 35 8.88 0.47 -12.38
CA GLY A 35 8.59 0.09 -13.76
C GLY A 35 8.33 1.33 -14.61
N LEU A 36 9.21 1.64 -15.56
CA LEU A 36 9.04 2.75 -16.50
C LEU A 36 8.62 2.21 -17.87
N ARG A 37 7.56 2.77 -18.44
CA ARG A 37 7.17 2.58 -19.84
C ARG A 37 7.24 3.93 -20.54
N LEU A 38 8.19 4.06 -21.46
CA LEU A 38 8.53 5.30 -22.14
C LEU A 38 8.45 5.12 -23.66
N PRO A 39 8.06 6.15 -24.42
CA PRO A 39 8.26 6.17 -25.86
C PRO A 39 9.76 6.24 -26.19
N ASP A 40 10.13 5.91 -27.43
CA ASP A 40 11.53 5.86 -27.87
C ASP A 40 12.23 7.22 -27.71
N ASP A 41 11.51 8.32 -27.96
CA ASP A 41 12.00 9.70 -27.80
C ASP A 41 12.44 10.04 -26.37
N LEU A 42 11.95 9.31 -25.36
CA LEU A 42 12.24 9.53 -23.94
C LEU A 42 13.18 8.49 -23.33
N ARG A 43 13.73 7.54 -24.12
CA ARG A 43 14.62 6.50 -23.60
C ARG A 43 15.87 7.06 -22.94
N ALA A 44 16.44 8.14 -23.47
CA ALA A 44 17.59 8.82 -22.88
C ALA A 44 17.29 9.44 -21.50
N ALA A 45 16.03 9.81 -21.25
CA ALA A 45 15.59 10.40 -19.98
C ALA A 45 15.31 9.35 -18.87
N GLU A 46 15.35 8.06 -19.19
CA GLU A 46 14.93 6.99 -18.26
C GLU A 46 15.67 7.03 -16.92
N ALA A 47 16.99 7.22 -16.94
CA ALA A 47 17.80 7.28 -15.73
C ALA A 47 17.39 8.45 -14.81
N ALA A 48 17.21 9.64 -15.40
CA ALA A 48 16.81 10.84 -14.66
C ALA A 48 15.39 10.73 -14.09
N LEU A 49 14.43 10.17 -14.87
CA LEU A 49 13.07 9.92 -14.40
C LEU A 49 13.06 8.94 -13.21
N ARG A 50 13.84 7.85 -13.31
CA ARG A 50 13.96 6.85 -12.24
C ARG A 50 14.54 7.45 -10.96
N GLU A 51 15.61 8.23 -11.09
CA GLU A 51 16.23 8.94 -9.96
C GLU A 51 15.20 9.86 -9.28
N ARG A 52 14.47 10.65 -10.06
CA ARG A 52 13.45 11.59 -9.56
C ARG A 52 12.37 10.90 -8.72
N ILE A 53 11.90 9.73 -9.17
CA ILE A 53 10.93 8.91 -8.43
C ILE A 53 11.55 8.38 -7.13
N SER A 54 12.79 7.85 -7.19
CA SER A 54 13.46 7.25 -6.02
C SER A 54 13.80 8.23 -4.90
N VAL A 55 14.03 9.50 -5.22
CA VAL A 55 14.26 10.55 -4.20
C VAL A 55 12.97 10.87 -3.42
N ARG A 56 11.81 10.68 -4.05
CA ARG A 56 10.51 11.10 -3.52
C ARG A 56 9.74 9.95 -2.87
N LEU A 57 10.03 8.71 -3.24
CA LEU A 57 9.33 7.50 -2.78
C LEU A 57 10.33 6.48 -2.25
N ASN A 58 10.03 5.88 -1.09
CA ASN A 58 10.95 4.96 -0.40
C ASN A 58 10.53 3.48 -0.51
N ARG A 59 9.28 3.19 -0.87
CA ARG A 59 8.71 1.83 -0.89
C ARG A 59 7.53 1.73 -1.87
N GLY A 60 7.26 0.49 -2.30
CA GLY A 60 6.14 0.14 -3.16
C GLY A 60 6.60 -0.16 -4.59
N LYS A 61 5.75 -0.86 -5.35
CA LYS A 61 5.97 -1.03 -6.78
C LYS A 61 5.24 0.10 -7.50
N ILE A 62 5.99 0.90 -8.23
CA ILE A 62 5.52 2.08 -8.96
C ILE A 62 5.59 1.77 -10.45
N ASP A 63 4.44 1.74 -11.11
CA ASP A 63 4.35 1.67 -12.57
C ASP A 63 4.10 3.08 -13.11
N ALA A 64 5.10 3.61 -13.80
CA ALA A 64 5.10 4.94 -14.40
C ALA A 64 5.07 4.82 -15.93
N VAL A 65 4.03 5.39 -16.54
CA VAL A 65 3.82 5.32 -17.99
C VAL A 65 3.80 6.73 -18.55
N LEU A 66 4.75 7.04 -19.43
CA LEU A 66 4.75 8.27 -20.20
C LEU A 66 4.35 7.94 -21.64
N ARG A 67 3.57 8.81 -22.26
CA ARG A 67 3.20 8.70 -23.68
C ARG A 67 3.24 10.08 -24.32
N LEU A 68 3.76 10.16 -25.53
CA LEU A 68 3.71 11.36 -26.35
C LEU A 68 2.72 11.12 -27.49
N ARG A 69 1.64 11.88 -27.53
CA ARG A 69 0.70 11.89 -28.65
C ARG A 69 1.02 13.09 -29.53
N ALA A 70 1.35 12.84 -30.80
CA ALA A 70 1.58 13.91 -31.76
C ALA A 70 0.35 14.86 -31.86
N PRO A 71 0.54 16.14 -32.19
CA PRO A 71 -0.58 17.09 -32.30
C PRO A 71 -1.55 16.64 -33.41
N GLU A 72 -2.85 16.66 -33.12
CA GLU A 72 -3.87 16.43 -34.15
C GLU A 72 -3.75 17.52 -35.23
N GLY A 73 -3.52 17.11 -36.48
CA GLY A 73 -3.37 18.03 -37.62
C GLY A 73 -1.94 18.46 -37.96
N SER A 74 -0.93 18.09 -37.15
CA SER A 74 0.49 18.34 -37.44
C SER A 74 1.14 17.16 -38.14
N THR A 75 0.72 16.85 -39.36
CA THR A 75 1.52 16.05 -40.28
C THR A 75 2.29 16.98 -41.20
N ALA A 76 3.19 17.79 -40.66
CA ALA A 76 4.31 18.26 -41.46
C ALA A 76 5.21 17.04 -41.70
N LEU A 77 4.81 16.19 -42.65
CA LEU A 77 5.61 15.04 -43.08
C LEU A 77 6.88 15.61 -43.70
N ALA A 78 7.99 15.57 -42.96
CA ALA A 78 9.28 15.97 -43.48
C ALA A 78 9.85 14.79 -44.26
N ILE A 79 10.15 14.98 -45.54
CA ILE A 79 10.80 13.96 -46.35
C ILE A 79 12.30 14.06 -46.09
N ASN A 80 12.92 12.93 -45.75
CA ASN A 80 14.37 12.80 -45.72
C ASN A 80 14.90 12.71 -47.16
N HIS A 81 15.07 13.87 -47.81
CA HIS A 81 15.48 13.96 -49.21
C HIS A 81 16.77 13.19 -49.51
N ALA A 82 17.75 13.22 -48.60
CA ALA A 82 19.02 12.50 -48.77
C ALA A 82 18.80 10.97 -48.82
N LEU A 83 17.93 10.42 -47.98
CA LEU A 83 17.60 8.99 -48.03
C LEU A 83 16.77 8.64 -49.26
N VAL A 84 15.83 9.49 -49.66
CA VAL A 84 15.05 9.30 -50.89
C VAL A 84 15.96 9.28 -52.12
N GLU A 85 16.96 10.15 -52.17
CA GLU A 85 17.95 10.19 -53.24
C GLU A 85 18.79 8.91 -53.28
N GLN A 86 19.31 8.46 -52.13
CA GLN A 86 20.03 7.18 -52.01
C GLN A 86 19.18 5.97 -52.44
N LEU A 87 17.91 5.92 -52.02
CA LEU A 87 16.98 4.86 -52.42
C LEU A 87 16.66 4.93 -53.92
N GLY A 88 16.58 6.13 -54.49
CA GLY A 88 16.40 6.36 -55.92
C GLY A 88 17.57 5.81 -56.74
N ASP A 89 18.80 6.10 -56.33
CA ASP A 89 20.02 5.61 -56.97
C ASP A 89 20.11 4.08 -56.94
N LEU A 90 19.80 3.48 -55.77
CA LEU A 90 19.76 2.03 -55.61
C LEU A 90 18.66 1.39 -56.48
N ALA A 91 17.48 1.99 -56.53
CA ALA A 91 16.40 1.53 -57.40
C ALA A 91 16.80 1.59 -58.88
N GLY A 92 17.53 2.63 -59.29
CA GLY A 92 18.09 2.75 -60.64
C GLY A 92 19.04 1.60 -60.99
N GLN A 93 20.01 1.31 -60.12
CA GLN A 93 20.96 0.20 -60.28
C GLN A 93 20.26 -1.17 -60.34
N LEU A 94 19.25 -1.38 -59.49
CA LEU A 94 18.51 -2.63 -59.47
C LEU A 94 17.65 -2.84 -60.72
N ARG A 95 17.13 -1.76 -61.31
CA ARG A 95 16.28 -1.84 -62.51
C ARG A 95 17.04 -2.33 -63.75
N GLU A 96 18.34 -2.05 -63.85
CA GLU A 96 19.19 -2.59 -64.92
C GLU A 96 19.29 -4.13 -64.86
N ARG A 97 19.28 -4.69 -63.64
CA ARG A 97 19.40 -6.14 -63.41
C ARG A 97 18.04 -6.85 -63.34
N PHE A 98 16.99 -6.14 -62.92
CA PHE A 98 15.63 -6.66 -62.72
C PHE A 98 14.57 -5.70 -63.29
N PRO A 99 14.42 -5.62 -64.62
CA PRO A 99 13.57 -4.62 -65.28
C PRO A 99 12.06 -4.78 -65.02
N ALA A 100 11.62 -5.96 -64.56
CA ALA A 100 10.22 -6.21 -64.20
C ALA A 100 9.87 -5.78 -62.76
N MET A 101 10.85 -5.32 -61.96
CA MET A 101 10.62 -4.90 -60.58
C MET A 101 10.09 -3.46 -60.53
N THR A 102 8.99 -3.25 -59.82
CA THR A 102 8.36 -1.94 -59.65
C THR A 102 8.40 -1.52 -58.18
N VAL A 103 8.68 -0.24 -57.91
CA VAL A 103 8.61 0.35 -56.57
C VAL A 103 7.43 1.30 -56.53
N SER A 104 6.53 1.12 -55.56
CA SER A 104 5.42 2.04 -55.34
C SER A 104 5.88 3.27 -54.55
N LEU A 105 5.37 4.46 -54.90
CA LEU A 105 5.58 5.67 -54.09
C LEU A 105 5.12 5.47 -52.64
N THR A 106 4.04 4.72 -52.44
CA THR A 106 3.51 4.43 -51.11
C THR A 106 4.46 3.52 -50.31
N GLU A 107 5.12 2.57 -50.97
CA GLU A 107 6.14 1.71 -50.35
C GLU A 107 7.40 2.52 -50.01
N LEU A 108 7.80 3.46 -50.87
CA LEU A 108 8.91 4.38 -50.61
C LEU A 108 8.62 5.27 -49.39
N LEU A 109 7.41 5.83 -49.29
CA LEU A 109 7.02 6.66 -48.14
C LEU A 109 6.91 5.86 -46.84
N GLN A 110 6.58 4.57 -46.92
CA GLN A 110 6.57 3.66 -45.77
C GLN A 110 7.96 3.12 -45.40
N TYR A 111 8.96 3.33 -46.25
CA TYR A 111 10.31 2.88 -45.98
C TYR A 111 10.87 3.58 -44.73
N PRO A 112 11.39 2.83 -43.73
CA PRO A 112 11.84 3.40 -42.46
C PRO A 112 12.80 4.58 -42.66
N GLY A 113 12.41 5.75 -42.12
CA GLY A 113 13.23 6.96 -42.15
C GLY A 113 13.07 7.87 -43.37
N VAL A 114 12.23 7.51 -44.36
CA VAL A 114 11.88 8.36 -45.52
C VAL A 114 10.94 9.48 -45.11
N VAL A 115 9.85 9.14 -44.45
CA VAL A 115 8.97 10.12 -43.80
C VAL A 115 9.46 10.28 -42.36
N ARG A 116 9.86 11.49 -42.01
CA ARG A 116 10.22 11.89 -40.64
C ARG A 116 9.15 12.84 -40.11
N GLY A 117 8.78 12.67 -38.84
CA GLY A 117 8.14 13.76 -38.11
C GLY A 117 9.12 14.91 -37.90
N GLU A 118 8.65 16.05 -37.39
CA GLU A 118 9.54 17.09 -36.88
C GLU A 118 10.57 16.48 -35.93
N ALA A 119 11.84 16.89 -36.08
CA ALA A 119 12.91 16.43 -35.22
C ALA A 119 12.59 16.85 -33.78
N VAL A 120 12.35 15.86 -32.92
CA VAL A 120 12.20 16.07 -31.49
C VAL A 120 13.56 16.50 -30.94
N ASP A 121 13.60 17.66 -30.27
CA ASP A 121 14.78 18.02 -29.47
C ASP A 121 14.76 17.18 -28.19
N PRO A 122 15.68 16.19 -28.04
CA PRO A 122 15.62 15.25 -26.92
C PRO A 122 15.80 15.93 -25.56
N LEU A 123 16.59 17.01 -25.50
CA LEU A 123 16.89 17.69 -24.25
C LEU A 123 15.69 18.53 -23.79
N ALA A 124 15.06 19.23 -24.73
CA ALA A 124 13.87 20.02 -24.43
C ALA A 124 12.67 19.11 -24.09
N LEU A 125 12.50 17.98 -24.78
CA LEU A 125 11.46 16.99 -24.42
C LEU A 125 11.73 16.36 -23.04
N GLN A 126 12.98 16.01 -22.73
CA GLN A 126 13.36 15.51 -21.41
C GLN A 126 13.00 16.51 -20.30
N THR A 127 13.26 17.80 -20.52
CA THR A 127 12.91 18.85 -19.56
C THR A 127 11.40 18.91 -19.31
N GLN A 128 10.59 18.83 -20.37
CA GLN A 128 9.13 18.80 -20.24
C GLN A 128 8.64 17.52 -19.52
N ALA A 129 9.27 16.38 -19.77
CA ALA A 129 8.93 15.12 -19.11
C ALA A 129 9.26 15.12 -17.62
N LEU A 130 10.41 15.68 -17.22
CA LEU A 130 10.76 15.84 -15.81
C LEU A 130 9.81 16.80 -15.09
N ALA A 131 9.46 17.92 -15.72
CA ALA A 131 8.51 18.88 -15.15
C ALA A 131 7.11 18.26 -14.97
N LEU A 132 6.61 17.53 -15.97
CA LEU A 132 5.34 16.81 -15.85
C LEU A 132 5.40 15.73 -14.77
N LEU A 133 6.50 14.97 -14.68
CA LEU A 133 6.66 13.95 -13.65
C LEU A 133 6.63 14.56 -12.25
N ASP A 134 7.28 15.70 -12.03
CA ASP A 134 7.29 16.39 -10.74
C ASP A 134 5.86 16.79 -10.31
N GLU A 135 5.06 17.37 -11.21
CA GLU A 135 3.67 17.73 -10.95
C GLU A 135 2.80 16.50 -10.64
N VAL A 136 2.97 15.41 -11.40
CA VAL A 136 2.23 14.16 -11.17
C VAL A 136 2.66 13.51 -9.85
N LEU A 137 3.94 13.57 -9.49
CA LEU A 137 4.47 13.08 -8.21
C LEU A 137 3.91 13.87 -7.02
N ASP A 138 3.79 15.20 -7.13
CA ASP A 138 3.15 16.03 -6.11
C ASP A 138 1.70 15.59 -5.87
N GLY A 139 0.91 15.46 -6.95
CA GLY A 139 -0.46 14.98 -6.88
C GLY A 139 -0.58 13.55 -6.34
N PHE A 140 0.36 12.69 -6.71
CA PHE A 140 0.44 11.30 -6.27
C PHE A 140 0.69 11.18 -4.77
N ILE A 141 1.67 11.92 -4.24
CA ILE A 141 1.97 11.93 -2.80
C ILE A 141 0.78 12.50 -2.01
N ALA A 142 0.18 13.59 -2.49
CA ALA A 142 -0.99 14.17 -1.84
C ALA A 142 -2.19 13.20 -1.82
N ALA A 143 -2.37 12.38 -2.87
CA ALA A 143 -3.38 11.33 -2.89
C ALA A 143 -3.09 10.23 -1.86
N ARG A 144 -1.83 9.80 -1.74
CA ARG A 144 -1.39 8.81 -0.73
C ARG A 144 -1.60 9.32 0.69
N GLU A 145 -1.37 10.60 0.94
CA GLU A 145 -1.58 11.23 2.25
C GLU A 145 -3.06 11.29 2.61
N ARG A 146 -3.93 11.78 1.72
CA ARG A 146 -5.38 11.83 1.95
C ARG A 146 -5.97 10.44 2.23
N GLU A 147 -5.53 9.43 1.50
CA GLU A 147 -5.98 8.06 1.74
C GLU A 147 -5.41 7.50 3.04
N GLY A 148 -4.15 7.80 3.34
CA GLY A 148 -3.52 7.45 4.61
C GLY A 148 -4.24 8.03 5.83
N GLU A 149 -4.71 9.28 5.75
CA GLU A 149 -5.51 9.90 6.81
C GLU A 149 -6.83 9.17 7.05
N LYS A 150 -7.53 8.74 6.00
CA LYS A 150 -8.76 7.95 6.13
C LYS A 150 -8.50 6.59 6.77
N LEU A 151 -7.42 5.91 6.34
CA LEU A 151 -7.03 4.63 6.92
C LEU A 151 -6.67 4.80 8.41
N ALA A 152 -5.93 5.85 8.76
CA ALA A 152 -5.60 6.16 10.15
C ALA A 152 -6.85 6.42 11.00
N ALA A 153 -7.84 7.15 10.47
CA ALA A 153 -9.12 7.38 11.14
C ALA A 153 -9.91 6.07 11.33
N ALA A 154 -9.98 5.22 10.31
CA ALA A 154 -10.65 3.92 10.37
C ALA A 154 -9.99 2.96 11.37
N ILE A 155 -8.66 3.02 11.52
CA ILE A 155 -7.94 2.27 12.55
C ILE A 155 -8.26 2.84 13.94
N ALA A 156 -8.23 4.17 14.10
CA ALA A 156 -8.53 4.81 15.37
C ALA A 156 -9.93 4.44 15.90
N GLU A 157 -10.95 4.45 15.03
CA GLU A 157 -12.31 4.02 15.38
C GLU A 157 -12.36 2.59 15.92
N ARG A 158 -11.59 1.67 15.31
CA ARG A 158 -11.52 0.27 15.77
C ARG A 158 -10.76 0.13 17.09
N VAL A 159 -9.72 0.94 17.29
CA VAL A 159 -9.00 1.02 18.56
C VAL A 159 -9.94 1.52 19.68
N ASP A 160 -10.79 2.50 19.40
CA ASP A 160 -11.81 2.97 20.35
C ASP A 160 -12.84 1.85 20.64
N GLY A 161 -13.19 1.06 19.64
CA GLY A 161 -14.01 -0.15 19.82
C GLY A 161 -13.36 -1.19 20.75
N ILE A 162 -12.06 -1.43 20.59
CA ILE A 162 -11.28 -2.32 21.46
C ILE A 162 -11.25 -1.79 22.90
N GLU A 163 -11.00 -0.49 23.09
CA GLU A 163 -11.00 0.15 24.40
C GLU A 163 -12.36 0.03 25.10
N ARG A 164 -13.46 0.26 24.37
CA ARG A 164 -14.82 0.10 24.89
C ARG A 164 -15.10 -1.33 25.34
N ILE A 165 -14.74 -2.33 24.52
CA ILE A 165 -14.94 -3.75 24.89
C ILE A 165 -14.10 -4.11 26.12
N ALA A 166 -12.84 -3.65 26.18
CA ALA A 166 -11.99 -3.86 27.34
C ALA A 166 -12.60 -3.25 28.62
N GLY A 167 -13.17 -2.05 28.52
CA GLY A 167 -13.90 -1.39 29.62
C GLY A 167 -15.12 -2.19 30.08
N GLN A 168 -15.92 -2.70 29.14
CA GLN A 168 -17.07 -3.56 29.45
C GLN A 168 -16.63 -4.84 30.18
N VAL A 169 -15.52 -5.45 29.78
CA VAL A 169 -14.98 -6.62 30.48
C VAL A 169 -14.57 -6.25 31.91
N ARG A 170 -13.89 -5.11 32.11
CA ARG A 170 -13.51 -4.62 33.46
C ARG A 170 -14.73 -4.47 34.38
N GLU A 171 -15.84 -3.94 33.87
CA GLU A 171 -17.09 -3.79 34.63
C GLU A 171 -17.74 -5.14 35.01
N LEU A 172 -17.56 -6.17 34.17
CA LEU A 172 -18.11 -7.51 34.41
C LEU A 172 -17.31 -8.32 35.43
N ILE A 173 -16.01 -8.06 35.57
CA ILE A 173 -15.10 -8.85 36.42
C ILE A 173 -15.58 -8.99 37.87
N PRO A 174 -16.01 -7.93 38.59
CA PRO A 174 -16.48 -8.06 39.96
C PRO A 174 -17.66 -9.03 40.10
N ALA A 175 -18.64 -8.93 39.20
CA ALA A 175 -19.82 -9.79 39.21
C ALA A 175 -19.47 -11.24 38.84
N ILE A 176 -18.55 -11.44 37.89
CA ILE A 176 -18.03 -12.76 37.53
C ILE A 176 -17.30 -13.38 38.73
N ARG A 177 -16.39 -12.64 39.36
CA ARG A 177 -15.64 -13.09 40.55
C ARG A 177 -16.58 -13.52 41.68
N GLU A 178 -17.63 -12.76 41.95
CA GLU A 178 -18.60 -13.09 42.98
C GLU A 178 -19.43 -14.35 42.62
N GLY A 179 -19.91 -14.44 41.37
CA GLY A 179 -20.62 -15.63 40.89
C GLY A 179 -19.75 -16.90 40.93
N GLN A 180 -18.46 -16.77 40.66
CA GLN A 180 -17.50 -17.87 40.76
C GLN A 180 -17.20 -18.26 42.21
N ARG A 181 -17.07 -17.29 43.12
CA ARG A 181 -16.94 -17.53 44.57
C ARG A 181 -18.16 -18.29 45.11
N ALA A 182 -19.37 -17.88 44.74
CA ALA A 182 -20.61 -18.56 45.15
C ALA A 182 -20.67 -20.01 44.63
N LYS A 183 -20.32 -20.24 43.37
CA LYS A 183 -20.24 -21.59 42.78
C LYS A 183 -19.22 -22.47 43.49
N LEU A 184 -18.06 -21.91 43.84
CA LEU A 184 -17.02 -22.63 44.56
C LEU A 184 -17.48 -22.98 45.99
N ALA A 185 -18.08 -22.04 46.70
CA ALA A 185 -18.60 -22.26 48.05
C ALA A 185 -19.67 -23.36 48.08
N ALA A 186 -20.60 -23.36 47.11
CA ALA A 186 -21.60 -24.42 46.98
C ALA A 186 -20.95 -25.80 46.75
N ARG A 187 -19.96 -25.88 45.86
CA ARG A 187 -19.23 -27.13 45.61
C ARG A 187 -18.45 -27.63 46.82
N LEU A 188 -17.89 -26.73 47.63
CA LEU A 188 -17.17 -27.10 48.85
C LEU A 188 -18.14 -27.60 49.93
N ALA A 189 -19.34 -27.02 50.05
CA ALA A 189 -20.35 -27.46 51.00
C ALA A 189 -20.92 -28.86 50.70
N ASP A 190 -20.95 -29.25 49.42
CA ASP A 190 -21.43 -30.56 48.98
C ASP A 190 -20.40 -31.70 49.14
N LEU A 191 -19.19 -31.41 49.63
CA LEU A 191 -18.15 -32.44 49.78
C LEU A 191 -18.41 -33.34 51.00
N PRO A 192 -18.42 -34.68 50.82
CA PRO A 192 -18.76 -35.62 51.90
C PRO A 192 -17.66 -35.81 52.95
N HIS A 193 -16.44 -35.33 52.69
CA HIS A 193 -15.29 -35.45 53.60
C HIS A 193 -14.50 -34.13 53.63
N PRO A 194 -13.86 -33.78 54.77
CA PRO A 194 -13.00 -32.61 54.84
C PRO A 194 -11.84 -32.75 53.85
N VAL A 195 -11.63 -31.70 53.05
CA VAL A 195 -10.54 -31.63 52.08
C VAL A 195 -9.23 -31.42 52.83
N ASP A 196 -8.16 -32.10 52.41
CA ASP A 196 -6.80 -31.80 52.86
C ASP A 196 -6.49 -30.31 52.60
N PRO A 197 -6.21 -29.50 53.65
CA PRO A 197 -5.98 -28.07 53.53
C PRO A 197 -4.92 -27.71 52.48
N GLY A 198 -3.81 -28.46 52.43
CA GLY A 198 -2.71 -28.15 51.52
C GLY A 198 -3.07 -28.37 50.05
N ARG A 199 -3.93 -29.34 49.76
CA ARG A 199 -4.42 -29.60 48.39
C ARG A 199 -5.53 -28.64 47.99
N ALA A 200 -6.40 -28.27 48.93
CA ALA A 200 -7.45 -27.28 48.70
C ALA A 200 -6.86 -25.91 48.35
N GLU A 201 -5.85 -25.46 49.10
CA GLU A 201 -5.16 -24.18 48.87
C GLU A 201 -4.46 -24.14 47.51
N ALA A 202 -3.75 -25.22 47.14
CA ALA A 202 -3.07 -25.31 45.84
C ALA A 202 -4.04 -25.24 44.66
N GLU A 203 -5.17 -25.95 44.73
CA GLU A 203 -6.22 -25.89 43.70
C GLU A 203 -6.87 -24.50 43.64
N LEU A 204 -7.09 -23.85 44.77
CA LEU A 204 -7.64 -22.48 44.83
C LEU A 204 -6.74 -21.47 44.13
N VAL A 205 -5.42 -21.57 44.33
CA VAL A 205 -4.43 -20.71 43.66
C VAL A 205 -4.47 -20.90 42.15
N LEU A 206 -4.46 -22.16 41.67
CA LEU A 206 -4.59 -22.47 40.25
C LEU A 206 -5.91 -21.96 39.65
N TRP A 207 -6.99 -21.99 40.43
CA TRP A 207 -8.29 -21.47 40.03
C TRP A 207 -8.30 -19.94 39.94
N LEU A 208 -7.71 -19.24 40.90
CA LEU A 208 -7.59 -17.79 40.90
C LEU A 208 -6.74 -17.29 39.72
N GLN A 209 -5.65 -17.98 39.40
CA GLN A 209 -4.82 -17.66 38.22
C GLN A 209 -5.60 -17.77 36.90
N LYS A 210 -6.58 -18.69 36.82
CA LYS A 210 -7.45 -18.81 35.64
C LYS A 210 -8.49 -17.70 35.55
N LEU A 211 -8.83 -17.06 36.67
CA LEU A 211 -9.84 -16.00 36.75
C LEU A 211 -9.24 -14.59 36.60
N ASP A 212 -7.92 -14.47 36.67
CA ASP A 212 -7.24 -13.19 36.66
C ASP A 212 -6.91 -12.74 35.23
N VAL A 213 -7.74 -11.83 34.72
CA VAL A 213 -7.59 -11.15 33.43
C VAL A 213 -7.19 -9.68 33.57
N ASP A 214 -6.97 -9.19 34.80
CA ASP A 214 -6.68 -7.77 35.04
C ASP A 214 -5.36 -7.36 34.33
N GLU A 215 -4.36 -8.25 34.38
CA GLU A 215 -3.08 -8.03 33.71
C GLU A 215 -3.21 -7.91 32.18
N GLU A 216 -4.00 -8.79 31.54
CA GLU A 216 -4.26 -8.72 30.10
C GLU A 216 -4.96 -7.40 29.72
N LEU A 217 -5.90 -6.93 30.55
CA LEU A 217 -6.63 -5.69 30.30
C LEU A 217 -5.75 -4.45 30.50
N ASP A 218 -4.79 -4.48 31.43
CA ASP A 218 -3.82 -3.40 31.62
C ASP A 218 -2.76 -3.37 30.50
N ARG A 219 -2.30 -4.54 30.04
CA ARG A 219 -1.45 -4.64 28.85
C ARG A 219 -2.18 -4.12 27.61
N LEU A 220 -3.44 -4.50 27.42
CA LEU A 220 -4.27 -4.02 26.31
C LEU A 220 -4.42 -2.49 26.34
N ALA A 221 -4.67 -1.88 27.51
CA ALA A 221 -4.73 -0.43 27.68
C ALA A 221 -3.40 0.27 27.32
N SER A 222 -2.28 -0.34 27.69
CA SER A 222 -0.95 0.14 27.31
C SER A 222 -0.74 0.08 25.79
N HIS A 223 -1.17 -1.01 25.15
CA HIS A 223 -1.10 -1.15 23.69
C HIS A 223 -2.01 -0.16 22.95
N ILE A 224 -3.21 0.14 23.49
CA ILE A 224 -4.11 1.19 22.98
C ILE A 224 -3.43 2.57 22.99
N THR A 225 -2.74 2.89 24.09
CA THR A 225 -2.01 4.16 24.19
C THR A 225 -0.88 4.22 23.16
N GLU A 226 -0.14 3.12 23.01
CA GLU A 226 0.97 3.05 22.06
C GLU A 226 0.51 3.10 20.60
N ILE A 227 -0.56 2.39 20.21
CA ILE A 227 -1.04 2.44 18.82
C ILE A 227 -1.52 3.84 18.46
N ARG A 228 -2.22 4.55 19.38
CA ARG A 228 -2.63 5.96 19.19
C ARG A 228 -1.42 6.88 19.01
N ARG A 229 -0.32 6.63 19.73
CA ARG A 229 0.94 7.37 19.56
C ARG A 229 1.58 7.09 18.21
N VAL A 230 1.65 5.82 17.80
CA VAL A 230 2.24 5.40 16.53
C VAL A 230 1.48 6.01 15.35
N LEU A 231 0.15 6.02 15.38
CA LEU A 231 -0.66 6.59 14.29
C LEU A 231 -0.39 8.08 14.03
N ARG A 232 0.13 8.80 15.02
CA ARG A 232 0.50 10.23 14.92
C ARG A 232 1.96 10.45 14.52
N SER A 233 2.75 9.38 14.36
CA SER A 233 4.17 9.47 14.03
C SER A 233 4.42 9.97 12.59
N ARG A 234 5.61 10.53 12.38
CA ARG A 234 6.12 10.89 11.05
C ARG A 234 7.06 9.85 10.45
N GLU A 235 7.47 8.87 11.23
CA GLU A 235 8.34 7.77 10.81
C GLU A 235 7.54 6.64 10.16
N PRO A 236 8.17 5.74 9.38
CA PRO A 236 7.51 4.55 8.87
C PRO A 236 6.93 3.69 10.00
N VAL A 237 5.62 3.45 9.98
CA VAL A 237 4.92 2.84 11.12
C VAL A 237 4.54 1.37 10.91
N GLY A 238 4.49 0.88 9.68
CA GLY A 238 3.92 -0.44 9.34
C GLY A 238 4.42 -1.59 10.21
N ARG A 239 5.74 -1.79 10.32
CA ARG A 239 6.32 -2.88 11.15
C ARG A 239 5.98 -2.77 12.63
N ARG A 240 5.91 -1.54 13.14
CA ARG A 240 5.61 -1.28 14.54
C ARG A 240 4.13 -1.54 14.83
N LEU A 241 3.25 -1.19 13.90
CA LEU A 241 1.83 -1.53 13.95
C LEU A 241 1.63 -3.05 13.87
N ASP A 242 2.36 -3.76 13.00
CA ASP A 242 2.32 -5.23 12.92
C ASP A 242 2.68 -5.88 14.27
N PHE A 243 3.76 -5.41 14.91
CA PHE A 243 4.16 -5.90 16.22
C PHE A 243 3.09 -5.64 17.29
N LEU A 244 2.55 -4.41 17.35
CA LEU A 244 1.47 -4.10 18.28
C LEU A 244 0.26 -5.02 18.06
N LEU A 245 -0.14 -5.26 16.81
CA LEU A 245 -1.26 -6.14 16.49
C LEU A 245 -1.03 -7.60 16.86
N GLN A 246 0.23 -8.05 16.95
CA GLN A 246 0.55 -9.37 17.52
C GLN A 246 0.33 -9.38 19.02
N GLU A 247 0.78 -8.34 19.73
CA GLU A 247 0.56 -8.21 21.17
C GLU A 247 -0.94 -8.08 21.51
N PHE A 248 -1.69 -7.23 20.81
CA PHE A 248 -3.15 -7.15 20.93
C PHE A 248 -3.83 -8.52 20.77
N ASN A 249 -3.42 -9.29 19.76
CA ASN A 249 -3.97 -10.62 19.52
C ASN A 249 -3.61 -11.59 20.66
N ARG A 250 -2.38 -11.51 21.20
CA ARG A 250 -1.95 -12.29 22.37
C ARG A 250 -2.83 -12.00 23.57
N GLU A 251 -3.06 -10.72 23.90
CA GLU A 251 -3.89 -10.34 25.04
C GLU A 251 -5.36 -10.76 24.86
N ALA A 252 -5.92 -10.61 23.66
CA ALA A 252 -7.27 -11.09 23.35
C ALA A 252 -7.39 -12.62 23.45
N ASN A 253 -6.38 -13.39 23.01
CA ASN A 253 -6.35 -14.84 23.15
C ASN A 253 -6.29 -15.26 24.62
N THR A 254 -5.40 -14.65 25.40
CA THR A 254 -5.25 -14.98 26.82
C THR A 254 -6.53 -14.65 27.59
N THR A 255 -7.12 -13.47 27.37
CA THR A 255 -8.43 -13.08 27.93
C THR A 255 -9.52 -14.11 27.60
N GLY A 256 -9.58 -14.56 26.34
CA GLY A 256 -10.53 -15.60 25.92
C GLY A 256 -10.28 -16.96 26.57
N SER A 257 -9.02 -17.40 26.69
CA SER A 257 -8.67 -18.69 27.30
C SER A 257 -8.87 -18.74 28.82
N LYS A 258 -8.78 -17.58 29.49
CA LYS A 258 -9.07 -17.39 30.91
C LYS A 258 -10.56 -17.10 31.19
N SER A 259 -11.36 -16.93 30.14
CA SER A 259 -12.77 -16.61 30.28
C SER A 259 -13.57 -17.77 30.88
N VAL A 260 -14.31 -17.46 31.96
CA VAL A 260 -15.22 -18.41 32.65
C VAL A 260 -16.70 -18.01 32.53
N ASP A 261 -16.98 -16.94 31.79
CA ASP A 261 -18.30 -16.36 31.57
C ASP A 261 -18.51 -16.16 30.06
N SER A 262 -19.71 -16.46 29.55
CA SER A 262 -19.98 -16.35 28.11
C SER A 262 -19.83 -14.93 27.59
N ARG A 263 -20.09 -13.90 28.42
CA ARG A 263 -19.95 -12.50 28.05
C ARG A 263 -18.49 -12.13 27.78
N THR A 264 -17.57 -12.59 28.63
CA THR A 264 -16.13 -12.37 28.45
C THR A 264 -15.56 -13.19 27.29
N SER A 265 -16.12 -14.36 27.01
CA SER A 265 -15.76 -15.16 25.84
C SER A 265 -16.18 -14.47 24.54
N ASN A 266 -17.39 -13.90 24.50
CA ASN A 266 -17.87 -13.13 23.35
C ASN A 266 -17.04 -11.85 23.15
N ALA A 267 -16.72 -11.13 24.22
CA ALA A 267 -15.85 -9.96 24.16
C ALA A 267 -14.48 -10.30 23.55
N ALA A 268 -13.87 -11.43 23.94
CA ALA A 268 -12.60 -11.87 23.36
C ALA A 268 -12.70 -12.17 21.85
N VAL A 269 -13.83 -12.68 21.37
CA VAL A 269 -14.07 -12.88 19.94
C VAL A 269 -14.21 -11.54 19.21
N GLU A 270 -15.00 -10.61 19.75
CA GLU A 270 -15.17 -9.27 19.17
C GLU A 270 -13.84 -8.50 19.10
N LEU A 271 -13.02 -8.59 20.15
CA LEU A 271 -11.66 -8.03 20.16
C LEU A 271 -10.84 -8.58 18.98
N LYS A 272 -10.84 -9.90 18.76
CA LYS A 272 -10.09 -10.51 17.65
C LYS A 272 -10.58 -10.02 16.29
N VAL A 273 -11.89 -9.88 16.11
CA VAL A 273 -12.47 -9.35 14.87
C VAL A 273 -11.96 -7.93 14.60
N LEU A 274 -11.99 -7.03 15.60
CA LEU A 274 -11.48 -5.67 15.44
C LEU A 274 -9.97 -5.65 15.15
N ILE A 275 -9.19 -6.49 15.84
CA ILE A 275 -7.74 -6.61 15.63
C ILE A 275 -7.42 -7.07 14.21
N ASP A 276 -8.15 -8.06 13.68
CA ASP A 276 -7.96 -8.56 12.32
C ASP A 276 -8.36 -7.52 11.27
N GLN A 277 -9.44 -6.78 11.49
CA GLN A 277 -9.80 -5.66 10.62
C GLN A 277 -8.74 -4.56 10.62
N ILE A 278 -8.14 -4.22 11.78
CA ILE A 278 -7.04 -3.26 11.82
C ILE A 278 -5.83 -3.82 11.06
N ARG A 279 -5.51 -5.11 11.22
CA ARG A 279 -4.40 -5.77 10.52
C ARG A 279 -4.52 -5.66 9.00
N GLU A 280 -5.72 -5.84 8.45
CA GLU A 280 -5.97 -5.66 7.02
C GLU A 280 -5.66 -4.22 6.56
N GLN A 281 -6.03 -3.21 7.35
CA GLN A 281 -5.74 -1.81 7.01
C GLN A 281 -4.24 -1.48 7.12
N VAL A 282 -3.56 -2.02 8.14
CA VAL A 282 -2.12 -1.81 8.35
C VAL A 282 -1.28 -2.33 7.19
N GLN A 283 -1.74 -3.39 6.52
CA GLN A 283 -1.08 -3.90 5.30
C GLN A 283 -1.09 -2.90 4.14
N ASN A 284 -1.86 -1.83 4.20
CA ASN A 284 -1.94 -0.80 3.16
C ASN A 284 -1.30 0.54 3.57
N ILE A 285 -0.59 0.61 4.71
CA ILE A 285 0.02 1.82 5.26
C ILE A 285 1.55 1.76 5.24
N GLU A 286 2.19 2.91 4.95
CA GLU A 286 3.60 3.18 5.25
C GLU A 286 3.80 4.37 6.20
#